data_AF-A0A0G1VZ76-F1
#
_entry.id   AF-A0A0G1VZ76-F1
#
_cell.length_a   1.000
_cell.length_b   1.000
_cell.length_c   1.000
_cell.angle_alpha   90.00
_cell.angle_beta   90.00
_cell.angle_gamma   90.00
#
_symmetry.space_group_name_H-M   'P 1'
#
loop_
_entity.id
_entity.type
_entity.pdbx_description
1 polymer ?
#
loop_
_entity_poly.entity_id
_entity_poly.type
_entity_poly.pdbx_seq_one_letter_code
_entity_poly.pdbx_strand_id
1 'polypeptide(L)'
;LLASDPRFDEIVQNAASQVDFLIVSFHWGDEYQAKHNARQEYLAHRAVDHGAKLIIGHHPHVVEDTEVYKESFIAYSLGNFIFDQSFSKNTMQGMLLQVKLWKDGTLDVKKNTTYLNSVFQLDRITEGKEEKIKFQNP
;
A
#
# COMPACT_ATOMS: atom_id res chain seq x y z
N LEU A 1 6.60 9.05 13.00
CA LEU A 1 5.75 10.17 12.56
C LEU A 1 4.30 9.75 12.76
N LEU A 2 3.48 10.54 13.45
CA LEU A 2 2.05 10.27 13.54
C LEU A 2 1.34 10.97 12.39
N ALA A 3 0.33 10.33 11.79
CA ALA A 3 -0.50 10.97 10.77
C ALA A 3 -1.30 12.18 11.31
N SER A 4 -1.36 12.34 12.63
CA SER A 4 -1.93 13.51 13.31
C SER A 4 -0.91 14.61 13.65
N ASP A 5 0.37 14.47 13.26
CA ASP A 5 1.36 15.54 13.44
C ASP A 5 0.90 16.77 12.62
N PRO A 6 0.78 17.97 13.24
CA PRO A 6 0.35 19.17 12.52
C PRO A 6 1.29 19.54 11.36
N ARG A 7 2.52 19.02 11.34
CA ARG A 7 3.51 19.23 10.27
C ARG A 7 3.52 18.10 9.25
N PHE A 8 2.52 17.22 9.25
CA PHE A 8 2.46 16.08 8.33
C PHE A 8 2.75 16.48 6.88
N ASP A 9 2.09 17.53 6.40
CA ASP A 9 2.24 18.06 5.04
C ASP A 9 3.66 18.51 4.74
N GLU A 10 4.22 19.34 5.64
CA GLU A 10 5.58 19.84 5.55
C GLU A 10 6.59 18.70 5.51
N ILE A 11 6.38 17.66 6.33
CA ILE A 11 7.29 16.52 6.42
C ILE A 11 7.26 15.70 5.13
N VAL A 12 6.06 15.42 4.59
CA VAL A 12 5.93 14.70 3.32
C VAL A 12 6.52 15.53 2.18
N GLN A 13 6.21 16.82 2.10
CA GLN A 13 6.70 17.71 1.06
C GLN A 13 8.22 17.87 1.09
N ASN A 14 8.81 18.07 2.27
CA ASN A 14 10.26 18.18 2.44
C ASN A 14 10.97 16.86 2.11
N ALA A 15 10.36 15.71 2.43
CA ALA A 15 10.90 14.41 2.03
C ALA A 15 10.85 14.25 0.50
N ALA A 16 9.73 14.62 -0.12
CA ALA A 16 9.55 14.52 -1.57
C ALA A 16 10.55 15.40 -2.34
N SER A 17 10.89 16.59 -1.84
CA SER A 17 11.86 17.48 -2.51
C SER A 17 13.31 16.97 -2.48
N GLN A 18 13.61 15.92 -1.72
CA GLN A 18 14.96 15.38 -1.55
C GLN A 18 15.19 14.07 -2.33
N VAL A 19 14.16 13.54 -2.98
CA VAL A 19 14.21 12.23 -3.65
C VAL A 19 13.50 12.29 -5.01
N ASP A 20 13.88 11.40 -5.91
CA ASP A 20 13.16 11.24 -7.19
C ASP A 20 11.77 10.61 -6.98
N PHE A 21 11.65 9.72 -5.99
CA PHE A 21 10.43 8.97 -5.70
C PHE A 21 10.25 8.77 -4.19
N LEU A 22 9.17 9.33 -3.65
CA LEU A 22 8.79 9.13 -2.26
C LEU A 22 7.77 8.00 -2.13
N ILE A 23 8.09 7.02 -1.29
CA ILE A 23 7.18 5.93 -0.88
C ILE A 23 6.81 6.19 0.59
N VAL A 24 5.51 6.15 0.90
CA VAL A 24 5.02 6.33 2.27
C VAL A 24 4.34 5.04 2.75
N SER A 25 4.74 4.58 3.93
CA SER A 25 4.15 3.41 4.59
C SER A 25 3.32 3.84 5.79
N PHE A 26 2.10 3.29 5.93
CA PHE A 26 1.20 3.60 7.04
C PHE A 26 0.76 2.35 7.79
N HIS A 27 0.72 2.46 9.13
CA HIS A 27 0.02 1.52 10.01
C HIS A 27 -1.33 2.14 10.40
N TRP A 28 -2.44 1.69 9.82
CA TRP A 28 -3.73 2.39 9.89
C TRP A 28 -4.97 1.51 9.60
N GLY A 29 -6.16 2.11 9.58
CA GLY A 29 -7.38 1.38 9.27
C GLY A 29 -7.91 0.61 10.47
N ASP A 30 -8.98 -0.15 10.23
CA ASP A 30 -9.67 -0.92 11.25
C ASP A 30 -9.38 -2.41 11.03
N GLU A 31 -9.15 -3.15 12.12
CA GLU A 31 -8.84 -4.57 12.02
C GLU A 31 -9.93 -5.33 11.26
N TYR A 32 -9.48 -6.18 10.34
CA TYR A 32 -10.27 -7.17 9.61
C TYR A 32 -11.32 -6.58 8.65
N GLN A 33 -11.27 -5.28 8.38
CA GLN A 33 -12.07 -4.67 7.32
C GLN A 33 -11.39 -4.86 5.96
N ALA A 34 -12.13 -5.36 4.97
CA ALA A 34 -11.61 -5.65 3.63
C ALA A 34 -11.65 -4.44 2.68
N LYS A 35 -12.07 -3.27 3.17
CA LYS A 35 -12.15 -2.02 2.42
C LYS A 35 -11.66 -0.88 3.29
N HIS A 36 -10.85 0.00 2.70
CA HIS A 36 -10.34 1.16 3.40
C HIS A 36 -11.46 2.10 3.89
N ASN A 37 -11.22 2.76 5.01
CA ASN A 37 -12.12 3.77 5.57
C ASN A 37 -11.74 5.19 5.10
N ALA A 38 -12.63 6.16 5.36
CA ALA A 38 -12.46 7.55 4.93
C ALA A 38 -11.19 8.23 5.50
N ARG A 39 -10.70 7.78 6.67
CA ARG A 39 -9.48 8.32 7.27
C ARG A 39 -8.24 7.83 6.51
N GLN A 40 -8.21 6.56 6.11
CA GLN A 40 -7.15 6.01 5.28
C GLN A 40 -7.10 6.74 3.93
N GLU A 41 -8.25 6.90 3.27
CA GLU A 41 -8.36 7.63 2.00
C GLU A 41 -7.81 9.06 2.12
N TYR A 42 -8.31 9.81 3.11
CA TYR A 42 -7.87 11.18 3.37
C TYR A 42 -6.35 11.28 3.57
N LEU A 43 -5.76 10.39 4.37
CA LEU A 43 -4.31 10.41 4.63
C LEU A 43 -3.48 9.98 3.42
N ALA A 44 -3.96 8.99 2.66
CA ALA A 44 -3.31 8.52 1.44
C ALA A 44 -3.29 9.63 0.39
N HIS A 45 -4.44 10.25 0.12
CA HIS A 45 -4.57 11.36 -0.83
C HIS A 45 -3.73 12.56 -0.39
N ARG A 46 -3.75 12.91 0.90
CA ARG A 46 -2.94 14.00 1.44
C ARG A 46 -1.44 13.73 1.26
N ALA A 47 -0.97 12.50 1.49
CA ALA A 47 0.43 12.16 1.23
C ALA A 47 0.79 12.28 -0.26
N VAL A 48 -0.10 11.85 -1.15
CA VAL A 48 0.07 11.97 -2.61
C VAL A 48 0.10 13.44 -3.04
N ASP A 49 -0.80 14.26 -2.49
CA ASP A 49 -0.88 15.70 -2.78
C ASP A 49 0.39 16.46 -2.39
N HIS A 50 1.15 15.93 -1.43
CA HIS A 50 2.45 16.47 -0.99
C HIS A 50 3.67 15.76 -1.61
N GLY A 51 3.49 14.90 -2.61
CA GLY A 51 4.57 14.38 -3.46
C GLY A 51 4.91 12.90 -3.30
N ALA A 52 4.17 12.14 -2.48
CA ALA A 52 4.30 10.68 -2.46
C ALA A 52 3.79 10.05 -3.77
N LYS A 53 4.49 9.04 -4.28
CA LYS A 53 4.13 8.33 -5.53
C LYS A 53 3.61 6.91 -5.31
N LEU A 54 3.91 6.33 -4.15
CA LEU A 54 3.44 5.02 -3.74
C LEU A 54 3.08 5.05 -2.25
N ILE A 55 1.87 4.62 -1.93
CA ILE A 55 1.38 4.47 -0.57
C ILE A 55 1.17 2.99 -0.27
N ILE A 56 1.74 2.52 0.85
CA ILE A 56 1.61 1.14 1.31
C ILE A 56 1.06 1.14 2.72
N GLY A 57 -0.15 0.62 2.88
CA GLY A 57 -0.78 0.45 4.17
C GLY A 57 -0.65 -0.97 4.72
N HIS A 58 -0.76 -1.07 6.03
CA HIS A 58 -0.86 -2.30 6.81
C HIS A 58 -1.58 -2.00 8.13
N HIS A 59 -1.82 -3.04 8.95
CA HIS A 59 -2.58 -3.09 10.22
C HIS A 59 -3.91 -3.86 10.15
N PRO A 60 -4.76 -3.74 9.11
CA PRO A 60 -6.05 -4.45 9.09
C PRO A 60 -5.94 -5.98 9.12
N HIS A 61 -4.74 -6.55 8.97
CA HIS A 61 -4.45 -7.99 8.92
C HIS A 61 -5.14 -8.76 7.78
N VAL A 62 -5.89 -8.05 6.94
CA VAL A 62 -6.51 -8.54 5.72
C VAL A 62 -6.12 -7.64 4.56
N VAL A 63 -6.23 -8.16 3.35
CA VAL A 63 -6.04 -7.36 2.13
C VAL A 63 -7.20 -6.38 1.99
N GLU A 64 -6.88 -5.11 1.79
CA GLU A 64 -7.85 -4.09 1.37
C GLU A 64 -7.68 -3.79 -0.12
N ASP A 65 -8.55 -2.94 -0.64
CA ASP A 65 -8.51 -2.48 -2.01
C ASP A 65 -7.29 -1.60 -2.33
N THR A 66 -7.09 -1.37 -3.63
CA THR A 66 -6.02 -0.54 -4.17
C THR A 66 -6.63 0.56 -5.02
N GLU A 67 -6.00 1.72 -5.04
CA GLU A 67 -6.46 2.89 -5.77
C GLU A 67 -5.32 3.48 -6.60
N VAL A 68 -5.66 4.01 -7.77
CA VAL A 68 -4.80 4.96 -8.48
C VAL A 68 -5.42 6.34 -8.27
N TYR A 69 -4.77 7.16 -7.45
CA TYR A 69 -5.17 8.53 -7.20
C TYR A 69 -4.17 9.48 -7.86
N LYS A 70 -4.65 10.31 -8.78
CA LYS A 70 -3.83 11.10 -9.71
C LYS A 70 -2.82 10.20 -10.46
N GLU A 71 -1.58 10.28 -10.05
CA GLU A 71 -0.42 9.63 -10.63
C GLU A 71 0.36 8.92 -9.52
N SER A 72 -0.37 8.20 -8.68
CA SER A 72 0.21 7.50 -7.54
C SER A 72 -0.61 6.25 -7.28
N PHE A 73 0.09 5.19 -6.88
CA PHE A 73 -0.54 3.93 -6.53
C PHE A 73 -0.69 3.83 -5.02
N ILE A 74 -1.86 3.40 -4.56
CA ILE A 74 -2.19 3.23 -3.16
C ILE A 74 -2.61 1.78 -2.96
N ALA A 75 -1.94 1.07 -2.06
CA ALA A 75 -2.42 -0.18 -1.49
C ALA A 75 -2.80 0.07 -0.03
N TYR A 76 -4.07 -0.01 0.30
CA TYR A 76 -4.55 0.38 1.64
C TYR A 76 -4.20 -0.61 2.74
N SER A 77 -4.12 -1.91 2.40
CA SER A 77 -3.56 -2.95 3.27
C SER A 77 -3.08 -4.14 2.46
N LEU A 78 -1.87 -4.61 2.76
CA LEU A 78 -1.32 -5.84 2.17
C LEU A 78 -1.75 -7.12 2.90
N GLY A 79 -2.42 -7.02 4.04
CA GLY A 79 -2.76 -8.18 4.88
C GLY A 79 -1.53 -8.88 5.47
N ASN A 80 -1.68 -10.15 5.83
CA ASN A 80 -0.63 -10.91 6.49
C ASN A 80 0.31 -11.61 5.47
N PHE A 81 1.61 -11.58 5.76
CA PHE A 81 2.62 -12.35 5.02
C PHE A 81 3.14 -13.56 5.80
N ILE A 82 3.33 -13.41 7.12
CA ILE A 82 3.61 -14.47 8.11
C ILE A 82 2.98 -13.98 9.42
N PHE A 83 1.89 -14.61 9.88
CA PHE A 83 1.16 -14.17 11.08
C PHE A 83 0.23 -15.26 11.63
N ASP A 84 0.05 -15.31 12.96
CA ASP A 84 -0.63 -16.40 13.69
C ASP A 84 -2.16 -16.24 13.83
N GLN A 85 -2.81 -15.54 12.90
CA GLN A 85 -4.24 -15.25 12.92
C GLN A 85 -5.03 -16.15 11.96
N SER A 86 -5.23 -17.43 12.30
CA SER A 86 -5.94 -18.41 11.43
C SER A 86 -7.46 -18.47 11.59
N PHE A 87 -8.06 -17.54 12.33
CA PHE A 87 -9.50 -17.56 12.60
C PHE A 87 -10.36 -17.21 11.37
N SER A 88 -9.77 -16.72 10.28
CA SER A 88 -10.49 -16.44 9.03
C SER A 88 -9.64 -16.75 7.79
N LYS A 89 -10.31 -16.96 6.64
CA LYS A 89 -9.61 -17.08 5.35
C LYS A 89 -8.88 -15.78 4.97
N ASN A 90 -9.49 -14.63 5.25
CA ASN A 90 -8.95 -13.33 4.86
C ASN A 90 -7.66 -12.99 5.59
N THR A 91 -7.51 -13.43 6.85
CA THR A 91 -6.28 -13.25 7.64
C THR A 91 -5.19 -14.26 7.30
N MET A 92 -5.54 -15.32 6.56
CA MET A 92 -4.62 -16.33 5.99
C MET A 92 -4.26 -16.05 4.53
N GLN A 93 -4.67 -14.89 4.01
CA GLN A 93 -4.33 -14.40 2.68
C GLN A 93 -3.70 -13.02 2.78
N GLY A 94 -2.77 -12.75 1.88
CA GLY A 94 -2.11 -11.45 1.77
C GLY A 94 -1.91 -11.03 0.32
N MET A 95 -1.39 -9.83 0.16
CA MET A 95 -0.95 -9.28 -1.11
C MET A 95 0.58 -9.13 -1.09
N LEU A 96 1.27 -9.91 -1.92
CA LEU A 96 2.66 -9.64 -2.26
C LEU A 96 2.69 -8.65 -3.42
N LEU A 97 2.83 -7.38 -3.07
CA LEU A 97 2.92 -6.27 -4.01
C LEU A 97 4.33 -6.20 -4.62
N GLN A 98 4.42 -6.39 -5.93
CA GLN A 98 5.63 -6.14 -6.70
C GLN A 98 5.47 -4.84 -7.48
N VAL A 99 6.45 -3.94 -7.34
CA VAL A 99 6.47 -2.66 -8.03
C VAL A 99 7.80 -2.52 -8.75
N LYS A 100 7.76 -2.28 -10.06
CA LYS A 100 8.92 -1.83 -10.86
C LYS A 100 8.78 -0.34 -11.10
N LEU A 101 9.82 0.39 -10.72
CA LEU A 101 9.89 1.83 -10.85
C LEU A 101 10.84 2.20 -11.98
N TRP A 102 10.35 3.00 -12.93
CA TRP A 102 11.12 3.45 -14.09
C TRP A 102 11.55 4.91 -13.93
N LYS A 103 12.64 5.29 -14.59
CA LYS A 103 13.20 6.66 -14.52
C LYS A 103 12.27 7.75 -15.04
N ASP A 104 11.33 7.40 -15.91
CA ASP A 104 10.33 8.31 -16.47
C ASP A 104 9.10 8.48 -15.56
N GLY A 105 9.14 7.92 -14.36
CA GLY A 105 8.03 7.92 -13.41
C GLY A 105 7.10 6.74 -13.54
N THR A 106 7.09 5.98 -14.63
CA THR A 106 6.16 4.86 -14.81
C THR A 106 6.31 3.82 -13.68
N LEU A 107 5.19 3.29 -13.21
CA LEU A 107 5.16 2.10 -12.36
C LEU A 107 4.57 0.92 -13.11
N ASP A 108 5.22 -0.24 -13.03
CA ASP A 108 4.56 -1.52 -13.31
C ASP A 108 4.26 -2.21 -11.99
N VAL A 109 2.98 -2.50 -11.74
CA VAL A 109 2.50 -3.05 -10.49
C VAL A 109 1.93 -4.44 -10.72
N LYS A 110 2.35 -5.41 -9.92
CA LYS A 110 1.79 -6.78 -9.92
C LYS A 110 1.35 -7.14 -8.49
N LYS A 111 0.05 -7.40 -8.34
CA LYS A 111 -0.60 -7.75 -7.06
C LYS A 111 -0.72 -9.26 -6.97
N ASN A 112 0.28 -9.94 -6.39
CA ASN A 112 0.22 -11.38 -6.21
C ASN A 112 -0.54 -11.72 -4.92
N THR A 113 -1.33 -12.79 -4.92
CA THR A 113 -2.01 -13.26 -3.71
C THR A 113 -1.15 -14.30 -2.99
N THR A 114 -0.90 -14.10 -1.71
CA THR A 114 -0.22 -15.07 -0.84
C THR A 114 -1.25 -15.87 -0.04
N TYR A 115 -0.90 -17.12 0.28
CA TYR A 115 -1.71 -18.02 1.09
C TYR A 115 -0.83 -18.60 2.19
N LEU A 116 -1.30 -18.51 3.43
CA LEU A 116 -0.61 -19.10 4.58
C LEU A 116 -1.12 -20.52 4.86
N ASN A 117 -0.25 -21.41 5.29
CA ASN A 117 -0.62 -22.74 5.78
C ASN A 117 -0.99 -22.72 7.27
N SER A 118 -1.37 -23.88 7.81
CA SER A 118 -1.77 -24.03 9.21
C SER A 118 -0.65 -23.80 10.24
N VAL A 119 0.60 -23.64 9.80
CA VAL A 119 1.74 -23.26 10.64
C VAL A 119 2.21 -21.83 10.36
N PHE A 120 1.34 -21.02 9.74
CA PHE A 120 1.48 -19.58 9.55
C PHE A 120 2.64 -19.17 8.63
N GLN A 121 3.09 -20.08 7.76
CA GLN A 121 4.10 -19.81 6.76
C GLN A 121 3.48 -19.64 5.38
N LEU A 122 4.18 -18.94 4.49
CA LEU A 122 3.82 -18.83 3.09
C LEU A 122 3.84 -20.21 2.43
N ASP A 123 2.67 -20.62 1.94
CA ASP A 123 2.47 -21.92 1.27
C ASP A 123 2.45 -21.77 -0.25
N ARG A 124 1.71 -20.76 -0.73
CA ARG A 124 1.49 -20.55 -2.15
C ARG A 124 1.44 -19.06 -2.48
N ILE A 125 1.92 -18.73 -3.67
CA ILE A 125 1.70 -17.44 -4.33
C ILE A 125 0.89 -17.70 -5.61
N THR A 126 -0.22 -16.99 -5.78
CA THR A 126 -0.90 -16.87 -7.08
C THR A 126 -0.48 -15.58 -7.72
N GLU A 127 0.08 -15.66 -8.92
CA GLU A 127 0.57 -14.49 -9.62
C GLU A 127 -0.57 -13.59 -10.09
N GLY A 128 -0.43 -12.29 -9.84
CA GLY A 128 -1.30 -11.27 -10.38
C GLY A 128 -0.97 -10.94 -11.85
N LYS A 129 -1.80 -10.11 -12.47
CA LYS A 129 -1.43 -9.47 -13.74
C LYS A 129 -0.56 -8.26 -13.45
N GLU A 130 0.40 -8.01 -14.33
CA GLU A 130 1.16 -6.75 -14.31
C GLU A 130 0.29 -5.66 -14.94
N GLU A 131 0.14 -4.55 -14.21
CA GLU A 131 -0.62 -3.37 -14.59
C GLU A 131 0.38 -2.20 -14.71
N LYS A 132 0.44 -1.57 -15.89
CA LYS A 132 1.27 -0.38 -16.11
C LYS A 132 0.49 0.86 -15.73
N ILE A 133 1.04 1.63 -14.81
CA ILE A 133 0.52 2.93 -14.39
C ILE A 133 1.49 3.98 -14.93
N LYS A 134 1.05 4.67 -15.98
CA LYS A 134 1.80 5.80 -16.55
C LYS A 134 1.39 7.07 -15.84
N PHE A 135 2.36 7.75 -15.27
CA PHE A 135 2.20 9.12 -14.81
C PHE A 135 2.35 10.04 -16.03
N GLN A 136 1.43 10.98 -16.23
CA GLN A 136 1.65 12.03 -17.22
C GLN A 136 2.75 12.94 -16.63
N ASN A 137 3.71 13.37 -17.44
CA ASN A 137 4.77 14.21 -16.92
C ASN A 137 4.19 15.51 -16.30
N PRO A 138 4.83 16.05 -15.24
CA PRO A 138 4.49 17.37 -14.69
C PRO A 138 4.63 18.48 -15.72
#